data_AF-A0A7I7M7I1-F1
#
_entry.id   AF-A0A7I7M7I1-F1
#
_cell.length_a   1.000
_cell.length_b   1.000
_cell.length_c   1.000
_cell.angle_alpha   90.00
_cell.angle_beta   90.00
_cell.angle_gamma   90.00
#
_symmetry.space_group_name_H-M   'P 1'
#
loop_
_entity.id
_entity.type
_entity.pdbx_description
1 polymer ?
#
loop_
_entity_poly.entity_id
_entity_poly.type
_entity_poly.pdbx_seq_one_letter_code
_entity_poly.pdbx_strand_id
1 'polypeptide(L)'
;MHLFLEAVVAQANCGRLPIAGTPAWAELADGDPRKLLAVAIAGEHWVLRYQVGQEQRAEAAEDVWDGADWSEVARQVQRRHEIDELRRSA
;
A
#
# COMPACT_ATOMS: atom_id res chain seq x y z
N MET A 1 -3.41 -11.90 13.27
CA MET A 1 -3.26 -13.34 12.97
C MET A 1 -2.08 -13.48 12.03
N HIS A 2 -0.98 -14.10 12.49
CA HIS A 2 0.32 -14.19 11.79
C HIS A 2 0.48 -15.56 11.09
N LEU A 3 -0.53 -16.00 10.35
CA LEU A 3 -0.56 -17.37 9.82
C LEU A 3 0.52 -17.62 8.77
N PHE A 4 0.94 -16.58 8.04
CA PHE A 4 1.87 -16.74 6.92
C PHE A 4 3.28 -17.11 7.41
N LEU A 5 3.79 -16.46 8.45
CA LEU A 5 5.11 -16.76 9.00
C LEU A 5 5.14 -17.83 10.09
N GLU A 6 4.00 -18.33 10.59
CA GLU A 6 3.96 -19.33 11.67
C GLU A 6 4.82 -20.57 11.37
N ALA A 7 4.70 -21.15 10.18
CA ALA A 7 5.49 -22.32 9.78
C ALA A 7 6.99 -22.01 9.69
N VAL A 8 7.36 -20.83 9.19
CA VAL A 8 8.74 -20.39 9.04
C VAL A 8 9.38 -20.14 10.41
N VAL A 9 8.66 -19.50 11.33
CA VAL A 9 9.11 -19.26 12.71
C VAL A 9 9.29 -20.57 13.46
N ALA A 10 8.37 -21.52 13.29
CA ALA A 10 8.50 -22.85 13.88
C ALA A 10 9.75 -23.59 13.35
N GLN A 11 9.99 -23.53 12.04
CA GLN A 11 11.15 -24.18 11.41
C GLN A 11 12.49 -23.55 11.84
N ALA A 12 12.53 -22.24 12.08
CA ALA A 12 13.73 -21.55 12.49
C ALA A 12 14.23 -21.96 13.89
N ASN A 13 13.38 -22.58 14.71
CA ASN A 13 13.70 -23.12 16.03
C ASN A 13 14.48 -22.13 16.94
N CYS A 14 14.16 -20.85 16.83
CA CYS A 14 14.90 -19.76 17.47
C CYS A 14 14.25 -19.27 18.78
N GLY A 15 13.25 -19.99 19.30
CA GLY A 15 12.52 -19.60 20.50
C GLY A 15 11.64 -18.35 20.30
N ARG A 16 11.29 -17.68 21.40
CA ARG A 16 10.41 -16.50 21.36
C ARG A 16 11.11 -15.33 20.63
N LEU A 17 10.39 -14.75 19.67
CA LEU A 17 10.83 -13.56 18.93
C LEU A 17 10.49 -12.28 19.72
N PRO A 18 11.44 -11.34 19.87
CA PRO A 18 11.12 -10.00 20.37
C PRO A 18 10.34 -9.22 19.30
N ILE A 19 9.63 -8.18 19.73
CA ILE A 19 8.94 -7.26 18.81
C ILE A 19 10.00 -6.40 18.08
N ALA A 20 9.93 -6.33 16.76
CA ALA A 20 10.85 -5.52 15.97
C ALA A 20 10.87 -4.06 16.44
N GLY A 21 12.06 -3.47 16.54
CA GLY A 21 12.27 -2.09 16.99
C GLY A 21 12.28 -1.88 18.51
N THR A 22 12.01 -2.91 19.31
CA THR A 22 12.16 -2.82 20.78
C THR A 22 13.64 -2.93 21.20
N PRO A 23 14.02 -2.47 22.43
CA PRO A 23 15.38 -2.66 22.93
C PRO A 23 15.85 -4.12 22.88
N ALA A 24 15.00 -5.07 23.28
CA ALA A 24 15.30 -6.50 23.22
C ALA A 24 15.57 -7.03 21.79
N TRP A 25 15.02 -6.36 20.76
CA TRP A 25 15.32 -6.66 19.37
C TRP A 25 16.61 -5.97 18.90
N ALA A 26 16.85 -4.73 19.35
CA ALA A 26 18.06 -3.98 19.00
C ALA A 26 19.33 -4.63 19.58
N GLU A 27 19.21 -5.24 20.76
CA GLU A 27 20.29 -5.98 21.44
C GLU A 27 20.66 -7.31 20.75
N LEU A 28 19.84 -7.81 19.83
CA LEU A 28 20.17 -9.00 19.05
C LEU A 28 21.35 -8.74 18.12
N ALA A 29 22.25 -9.72 18.01
CA ALA A 29 23.33 -9.69 17.03
C ALA A 29 22.77 -9.58 15.60
N ASP A 30 23.52 -8.94 14.71
CA ASP A 30 23.05 -8.69 13.32
C ASP A 30 22.82 -9.98 12.52
N GLY A 31 23.56 -11.05 12.84
CA GLY A 31 23.37 -12.37 12.25
C GLY A 31 22.32 -13.24 12.96
N ASP A 32 21.67 -12.75 14.01
CA ASP A 32 20.64 -13.51 14.72
C ASP A 32 19.37 -13.63 13.86
N PRO A 33 18.94 -14.85 13.50
CA PRO A 33 17.77 -15.04 12.63
C PRO A 33 16.49 -14.46 13.24
N ARG A 34 16.41 -14.35 14.58
CA ARG A 34 15.26 -13.72 15.27
C ARG A 34 15.09 -12.27 14.87
N LYS A 35 16.18 -11.58 14.53
CA LYS A 35 16.17 -10.17 14.15
C LYS A 35 15.43 -9.97 12.83
N LEU A 36 15.73 -10.81 11.84
CA LEU A 36 15.05 -10.81 10.54
C LEU A 36 13.60 -11.29 10.65
N LEU A 37 13.36 -12.38 11.40
CA LEU A 37 12.01 -12.93 11.58
C LEU A 37 11.07 -11.95 12.27
N ALA A 38 11.54 -11.19 13.26
CA ALA A 38 10.76 -10.15 13.90
C ALA A 38 10.35 -9.04 12.92
N VAL A 39 11.24 -8.66 11.99
CA VAL A 39 10.93 -7.69 10.92
C VAL A 39 9.90 -8.24 9.95
N ALA A 40 10.05 -9.51 9.55
CA ALA A 40 9.09 -10.17 8.65
C ALA A 40 7.67 -10.19 9.25
N ILE A 41 7.55 -10.54 10.54
CA ILE A 41 6.30 -10.49 11.32
C ILE A 41 5.72 -9.07 11.32
N ALA A 42 6.53 -8.06 11.65
CA ALA A 42 6.06 -6.67 11.60
C ALA A 42 5.64 -6.23 10.19
N GLY A 43 6.30 -6.77 9.15
CA GLY A 43 5.99 -6.53 7.75
C GLY A 43 4.62 -7.05 7.32
N GLU A 44 4.10 -8.13 7.92
CA GLU A 44 2.75 -8.63 7.60
C GLU A 44 1.67 -7.58 7.85
N HIS A 45 1.79 -6.81 8.95
CA HIS A 45 0.85 -5.71 9.22
C HIS A 45 0.92 -4.61 8.15
N TRP A 46 2.11 -4.33 7.61
CA TRP A 46 2.27 -3.37 6.52
C TRP A 46 1.66 -3.88 5.22
N VAL A 47 1.86 -5.17 4.90
CA VAL A 47 1.25 -5.82 3.73
C VAL A 47 -0.27 -5.80 3.83
N LEU A 48 -0.85 -6.12 4.99
CA LEU A 48 -2.29 -6.04 5.24
C LEU A 48 -2.82 -4.62 5.02
N ARG A 49 -2.12 -3.61 5.55
CA ARG A 49 -2.48 -2.20 5.30
C ARG A 49 -2.46 -1.87 3.81
N TYR A 50 -1.49 -2.38 3.08
CA TYR A 50 -1.40 -2.15 1.64
C TYR A 50 -2.56 -2.81 0.91
N GLN A 51 -2.91 -4.05 1.24
CA GLN A 51 -4.02 -4.79 0.66
C GLN A 51 -5.36 -4.09 0.89
N VAL A 52 -5.67 -3.74 2.14
CA VAL A 52 -6.89 -2.99 2.49
C VAL A 52 -6.91 -1.62 1.80
N GLY A 53 -5.76 -0.95 1.73
CA GLY A 53 -5.64 0.32 1.02
C GLY A 53 -5.78 0.20 -0.50
N GLN A 54 -5.59 -0.98 -1.11
CA GLN A 54 -5.89 -1.18 -2.53
C GLN A 54 -7.38 -1.27 -2.77
N GLU A 55 -8.12 -1.98 -1.91
CA GLU A 55 -9.57 -2.11 -1.99
C GLU A 55 -10.25 -0.74 -1.90
N GLN A 56 -9.89 0.06 -0.89
CA GLN A 56 -10.40 1.44 -0.74
C GLN A 56 -10.05 2.35 -1.93
N ARG A 57 -8.89 2.14 -2.56
CA ARG A 57 -8.49 2.90 -3.76
C ARG A 57 -9.26 2.46 -4.99
N ALA A 58 -9.56 1.16 -5.11
CA ALA A 58 -10.37 0.65 -6.21
C ALA A 58 -11.81 1.18 -6.10
N GLU A 59 -12.41 1.12 -4.90
CA GLU A 59 -13.72 1.72 -4.62
C GLU A 59 -13.74 3.22 -4.95
N ALA A 60 -12.74 3.98 -4.47
CA ALA A 60 -12.65 5.41 -4.80
C ALA A 60 -12.47 5.69 -6.30
N ALA A 61 -11.81 4.79 -7.04
CA ALA A 61 -11.67 4.92 -8.49
C ALA A 61 -12.99 4.63 -9.22
N GLU A 62 -13.76 3.65 -8.77
CA GLU A 62 -15.11 3.39 -9.27
C GLU A 62 -16.06 4.57 -8.97
N ASP A 63 -16.01 5.14 -7.76
CA ASP A 63 -16.81 6.32 -7.39
C ASP A 63 -16.50 7.52 -8.31
N VAL A 64 -15.21 7.74 -8.63
CA VAL A 64 -14.83 8.78 -9.59
C VAL A 64 -15.36 8.43 -10.98
N TRP A 65 -15.17 7.19 -11.43
CA TRP A 65 -15.65 6.75 -12.74
C TRP A 65 -17.17 6.93 -12.90
N ASP A 66 -17.96 6.61 -11.88
CA ASP A 66 -19.42 6.73 -11.90
C ASP A 66 -19.92 8.15 -11.60
N GLY A 67 -19.08 9.02 -11.05
CA GLY A 67 -19.46 10.36 -10.60
C GLY A 67 -19.82 11.36 -11.71
N ALA A 68 -19.51 11.07 -12.98
CA ALA A 68 -19.85 11.93 -14.12
C ALA A 68 -19.85 11.17 -15.46
N ASP A 69 -20.56 11.69 -16.47
CA ASP A 69 -20.31 11.29 -17.86
C ASP A 69 -18.97 11.88 -18.32
N TRP A 70 -17.90 11.11 -18.13
CA TRP A 70 -16.55 11.51 -18.51
C TRP A 70 -16.38 11.81 -20.01
N SER A 71 -17.22 11.22 -20.86
CA SER A 71 -17.24 11.56 -22.29
C SER A 71 -17.81 12.96 -22.51
N GLU A 72 -18.84 13.34 -21.75
CA GLU A 72 -19.38 14.70 -21.76
C GLU A 72 -18.37 15.72 -21.22
N VAL A 73 -17.73 15.40 -20.09
CA VAL A 73 -16.68 16.25 -19.51
C VAL A 73 -15.55 16.48 -20.51
N ALA A 74 -15.06 15.42 -21.17
CA ALA A 74 -14.02 15.53 -22.20
C ALA A 74 -14.45 16.43 -23.37
N ARG A 75 -15.69 16.24 -23.87
CA ARG A 75 -16.26 17.12 -24.92
C ARG A 75 -16.33 18.58 -24.45
N GLN A 76 -16.68 18.82 -23.20
CA GLN A 76 -16.77 20.17 -22.66
C GLN A 76 -15.40 20.84 -22.56
N VAL A 77 -14.39 20.11 -22.09
CA VAL A 77 -13.00 20.60 -22.03
C VAL A 77 -12.51 20.92 -23.44
N GLN A 78 -12.64 20.00 -24.39
CA GLN A 78 -12.22 20.20 -25.78
C GLN A 78 -12.85 21.46 -26.41
N ARG A 79 -14.17 21.65 -26.25
CA ARG A 79 -14.85 22.85 -26.75
C ARG A 79 -14.30 24.14 -26.14
N ARG A 80 -13.92 24.15 -24.85
CA ARG A 80 -13.33 25.33 -24.20
C ARG A 80 -11.96 25.64 -24.82
N HIS A 81 -11.12 24.62 -25.03
CA HIS A 81 -9.82 24.78 -25.68
C HIS A 81 -9.95 25.40 -27.07
N GLU A 82 -10.88 24.91 -27.89
CA GLU A 82 -11.16 25.44 -29.23
C GLU A 82 -11.58 26.91 -29.19
N ILE A 83 -12.46 27.30 -28.25
CA ILE A 83 -12.87 28.69 -28.06
C ILE A 83 -11.68 29.58 -27.66
N ASP A 84 -10.83 29.11 -26.76
CA ASP A 84 -9.66 29.86 -26.29
C ASP A 84 -8.56 29.98 -27.36
N GLU A 85 -8.47 29.02 -28.27
CA GLU A 85 -7.64 29.13 -29.48
C GLU A 85 -8.19 30.17 -30.45
N LEU A 86 -9.49 30.13 -30.74
CA LEU A 86 -10.14 31.11 -31.62
C LEU A 86 -9.96 32.54 -31.09
N ARG A 87 -10.12 32.75 -29.78
CA ARG A 87 -9.91 34.05 -29.12
C ARG A 87 -8.47 34.55 -29.19
N ARG A 88 -7.49 33.65 -29.25
CA ARG A 88 -6.07 34.04 -29.39
C ARG A 88 -5.69 34.35 -30.84
N SER A 89 -6.44 33.81 -31.80
CA SER A 89 -6.22 34.02 -33.24
C SER A 89 -6.95 35.23 -33.84
N ALA A 90 -7.84 35.87 -33.07
CA ALA A 90 -8.60 37.06 -33.45
C ALA A 90 -7.97 38.32 -32.85
#